data_AF-A0A1G9XWP3-F1
#
_entry.id   AF-A0A1G9XWP3-F1
#
_cell.length_a   1.000
_cell.length_b   1.000
_cell.length_c   1.000
_cell.angle_alpha   90.00
_cell.angle_beta   90.00
_cell.angle_gamma   90.00
#
_symmetry.space_group_name_H-M   'P 1'
#
loop_
_entity.id
_entity.type
_entity.pdbx_description
1 polymer ?
#
loop_
_entity_poly.entity_id
_entity_poly.type
_entity_poly.pdbx_seq_one_letter_code
_entity_poly.pdbx_strand_id
1 'polypeptide(L)'
;MTDKKERRGGDDGSASPSRCHRRGCDEPATFEVLERYQEETGHGPVEATAVLCREHTDDESPSNLDAAYDGYVFRVVPLPTTDGTDPT
;
A
#
# COMPACT_ATOMS: atom_id res chain seq x y z
N MET A 1 -35.66 -20.78 -13.04
CA MET A 1 -35.17 -19.60 -13.77
C MET A 1 -34.17 -18.92 -12.85
N THR A 2 -32.90 -18.94 -13.25
CA THR A 2 -31.75 -18.43 -12.52
C THR A 2 -31.83 -16.92 -12.37
N ASP A 3 -31.87 -16.39 -11.14
CA ASP A 3 -31.59 -14.97 -10.89
C ASP A 3 -30.27 -14.84 -10.14
N LYS A 4 -29.22 -14.82 -10.96
CA LYS A 4 -27.84 -14.55 -10.61
C LYS A 4 -27.73 -13.06 -10.23
N LYS A 5 -28.00 -12.73 -8.97
CA LYS A 5 -27.73 -11.37 -8.45
C LYS A 5 -26.25 -11.22 -8.13
N GLU A 6 -25.47 -10.92 -9.15
CA GLU A 6 -24.14 -10.32 -9.00
C GLU A 6 -24.34 -8.93 -8.37
N ARG A 7 -24.27 -8.90 -7.04
CA ARG A 7 -24.17 -7.65 -6.28
C ARG A 7 -22.79 -7.08 -6.62
N ARG A 8 -22.80 -6.12 -7.54
CA ARG A 8 -21.73 -5.21 -7.91
C ARG A 8 -20.81 -4.91 -6.71
N GLY A 9 -19.64 -5.53 -6.71
CA GLY A 9 -18.47 -5.01 -6.01
C GLY A 9 -17.85 -3.95 -6.91
N GLY A 10 -18.41 -2.75 -6.88
CA GLY A 10 -17.74 -1.55 -7.34
C GLY A 10 -17.28 -0.85 -6.09
N ASP A 11 -16.05 -1.12 -5.67
CA ASP A 11 -15.30 -0.31 -4.73
C ASP A 11 -15.30 1.11 -5.29
N ASP A 12 -16.21 1.92 -4.74
CA ASP A 12 -16.44 3.30 -5.13
C ASP A 12 -15.17 4.04 -4.72
N GLY A 13 -14.36 4.38 -5.73
CA GLY A 13 -13.01 4.96 -5.65
C GLY A 13 -12.96 6.38 -5.07
N SER A 14 -13.60 6.59 -3.92
CA SER A 14 -13.30 7.64 -2.97
C SER A 14 -12.62 7.01 -1.76
N ALA A 15 -11.43 6.45 -1.98
CA ALA A 15 -10.54 6.14 -0.88
C ALA A 15 -10.27 7.46 -0.16
N SER A 16 -10.87 7.62 1.02
CA SER A 16 -10.46 8.68 1.94
C SER A 16 -8.93 8.62 2.05
N PRO A 17 -8.21 9.76 2.12
CA PRO A 17 -6.74 9.71 2.19
C PRO A 17 -6.37 8.78 3.34
N SER A 18 -5.78 7.63 2.99
CA SER A 18 -5.44 6.62 3.97
C SER A 18 -4.56 7.30 5.02
N ARG A 19 -4.86 7.13 6.30
CA ARG A 19 -3.96 7.66 7.34
C ARG A 19 -2.65 6.90 7.31
N CYS A 20 -1.59 7.56 7.75
CA CYS A 20 -0.31 6.92 7.96
C CYS A 20 -0.49 5.63 8.78
N HIS A 21 0.07 4.51 8.31
CA HIS A 21 -0.02 3.23 9.00
C HIS A 21 0.74 3.21 10.34
N ARG A 22 1.68 4.14 10.55
CA ARG A 22 2.45 4.23 11.79
C ARG A 22 1.56 4.52 13.00
N ARG A 23 1.76 3.73 14.06
CA ARG A 23 1.00 3.87 15.31
C ARG A 23 1.20 5.25 15.91
N GLY A 24 0.09 5.94 16.18
CA GLY A 24 0.12 7.28 16.77
C GLY A 24 0.34 8.41 15.76
N CYS A 25 0.38 8.12 14.45
CA CYS A 25 0.42 9.12 13.41
C CYS A 25 -0.99 9.30 12.82
N ASP A 26 -1.52 10.53 12.88
CA ASP A 26 -2.81 10.87 12.25
C ASP A 26 -2.65 11.60 10.91
N GLU A 27 -1.41 11.82 10.48
CA GLU A 27 -1.08 12.49 9.22
C GLU A 27 -1.64 11.70 8.03
N PRO A 28 -2.05 12.39 6.96
CA PRO A 28 -2.47 11.74 5.73
C PRO A 28 -1.28 11.01 5.09
N ALA A 29 -1.51 9.77 4.64
CA ALA A 29 -0.52 9.07 3.84
C ALA A 29 -0.37 9.75 2.48
N THR A 30 0.87 9.89 2.06
CA THR A 30 1.25 10.49 0.77
C THR A 30 1.98 9.49 -0.11
N PHE A 31 2.49 8.40 0.47
CA PHE A 31 3.25 7.38 -0.23
C PHE A 31 2.72 5.99 0.13
N GLU A 32 2.86 5.07 -0.81
CA GLU A 32 2.74 3.64 -0.61
C GLU A 32 4.14 3.03 -0.74
N VAL A 33 4.55 2.32 0.32
CA VAL A 33 5.78 1.56 0.40
C VAL A 33 5.41 0.09 0.19
N LEU A 34 6.00 -0.53 -0.83
CA LEU A 34 5.88 -1.94 -1.12
C LEU A 34 7.25 -2.60 -0.93
N GLU A 35 7.29 -3.63 -0.10
CA GLU A 35 8.45 -4.50 0.06
C GLU A 35 8.10 -5.94 -0.28
N ARG A 36 8.81 -6.51 -1.26
CA ARG A 36 8.70 -7.91 -1.63
C ARG A 36 9.91 -8.70 -1.13
N TYR A 37 9.68 -9.62 -0.21
CA TYR A 37 10.73 -10.41 0.46
C TYR A 37 10.34 -11.89 0.52
N GLN A 38 11.30 -12.79 0.78
CA GLN A 38 10.97 -14.19 1.05
C GLN A 38 10.51 -14.35 2.50
N GLU A 39 9.37 -15.00 2.69
CA GLU A 39 8.92 -15.36 4.03
C GLU A 39 9.88 -16.37 4.67
N GLU A 40 10.17 -16.17 5.96
CA GLU A 40 11.05 -17.04 6.75
C GLU A 40 10.52 -18.49 6.85
N THR A 41 9.21 -18.66 6.70
CA THR A 41 8.52 -19.96 6.72
C THR A 41 8.76 -20.77 5.43
N GLY A 42 9.37 -20.17 4.39
CA GLY A 42 9.67 -20.84 3.13
C GLY A 42 8.46 -21.02 2.21
N HIS A 43 7.36 -20.31 2.46
CA HIS A 43 6.15 -20.37 1.63
C HIS A 43 6.29 -19.60 0.30
N GLY A 44 7.41 -18.90 0.09
CA GLY A 44 7.73 -18.15 -1.12
C GLY A 44 7.82 -16.64 -0.89
N PRO A 45 7.88 -15.86 -1.96
CA PRO A 45 7.96 -14.41 -1.87
C PRO A 45 6.60 -13.82 -1.50
N VAL A 46 6.58 -12.95 -0.49
CA VAL A 46 5.43 -12.16 -0.07
C VAL A 46 5.63 -10.69 -0.39
N GLU A 47 4.52 -9.98 -0.55
CA GLU A 47 4.48 -8.54 -0.77
C GLU A 47 3.80 -7.88 0.44
N ALA A 48 4.53 -7.00 1.11
CA ALA A 48 4.03 -6.17 2.19
C ALA A 48 3.85 -4.74 1.68
N THR A 49 2.66 -4.16 1.87
CA THR A 49 2.33 -2.79 1.47
C THR A 49 1.96 -1.97 2.70
N ALA A 50 2.55 -0.78 2.83
CA ALA A 50 2.26 0.18 3.89
C ALA A 50 2.08 1.58 3.31
N VAL A 51 1.01 2.26 3.70
CA VAL A 51 0.76 3.66 3.33
C VAL A 51 1.25 4.59 4.43
N LEU A 52 2.10 5.55 4.08
CA LEU A 52 2.82 6.36 5.04
C LEU A 52 2.83 7.84 4.64
N CYS A 53 2.93 8.71 5.63
CA CYS A 53 3.21 10.13 5.39
C CYS A 53 4.67 10.31 4.96
N ARG A 54 5.00 11.50 4.43
CA ARG A 54 6.35 11.81 3.94
C ARG A 54 7.45 11.59 5.00
N GLU A 55 7.20 12.02 6.23
CA GLU A 55 8.17 11.91 7.33
C GLU A 55 8.47 10.44 7.65
N HIS A 56 7.45 9.62 7.84
CA HIS A 56 7.66 8.20 8.11
C HIS A 56 8.23 7.45 6.91
N THR A 57 7.87 7.83 5.68
CA THR A 57 8.46 7.25 4.47
C THR A 57 9.97 7.50 4.37
N ASP A 58 10.45 8.63 4.89
CA ASP A 58 11.89 8.97 4.96
C ASP A 58 12.63 8.11 6.01
N ASP A 59 11.95 7.75 7.10
CA ASP A 59 12.45 6.84 8.15
C ASP A 59 12.37 5.35 7.76
N GLU A 60 11.48 5.00 6.82
CA GLU A 60 11.35 3.61 6.39
C GLU A 60 12.59 3.11 5.69
N SER A 61 12.97 1.88 6.04
CA SER A 61 14.08 1.17 5.44
C SER A 61 13.66 -0.25 5.08
N PRO A 62 14.27 -0.83 4.03
CA PRO A 62 14.01 -2.22 3.66
C PRO A 62 14.32 -3.16 4.82
N SER A 63 13.29 -3.88 5.30
CA SER A 63 13.38 -4.68 6.52
C SER A 63 14.06 -6.03 6.28
N ASN A 64 14.02 -6.56 5.05
CA ASN A 64 14.52 -7.89 4.71
C ASN A 64 15.68 -7.87 3.69
N LEU A 65 16.49 -6.80 3.69
CA LEU A 65 17.63 -6.68 2.79
C LEU A 65 18.68 -7.81 2.95
N ASP A 66 18.83 -8.34 4.17
CA ASP A 66 19.77 -9.45 4.45
C ASP A 66 19.35 -10.76 3.75
N ALA A 67 18.04 -10.96 3.58
CA ALA A 67 17.45 -12.08 2.85
C ALA A 67 17.10 -11.72 1.39
N ALA A 68 17.76 -10.71 0.82
CA ALA A 68 17.54 -10.31 -0.57
C ALA A 68 17.81 -11.47 -1.53
N TYR A 69 16.93 -11.60 -2.52
CA TYR A 69 16.97 -12.62 -3.57
C TYR A 69 16.72 -11.93 -4.91
N ASP A 70 16.83 -12.67 -6.02
CA ASP A 70 16.73 -12.10 -7.37
C ASP A 70 15.42 -11.31 -7.62
N GLY A 71 14.33 -11.71 -6.95
CA GLY A 71 13.03 -11.04 -7.04
C GLY A 71 12.73 -10.03 -5.92
N TYR A 72 13.72 -9.68 -5.09
CA TYR A 72 13.54 -8.70 -4.02
C TYR A 72 13.25 -7.31 -4.58
N VAL A 73 12.23 -6.65 -4.04
CA VAL A 73 11.83 -5.31 -4.46
C VAL A 73 11.51 -4.46 -3.25
N PHE A 74 12.10 -3.28 -3.17
CA PHE A 74 11.64 -2.21 -2.29
C PHE A 74 11.26 -1.02 -3.16
N ARG A 75 9.98 -0.63 -3.11
CA ARG A 75 9.43 0.42 -3.97
C ARG A 75 8.63 1.39 -3.12
N VAL A 76 8.90 2.68 -3.32
CA VAL A 76 8.11 3.77 -2.77
C VAL A 76 7.44 4.49 -3.93
N VAL A 77 6.12 4.58 -3.92
CA VAL A 77 5.34 5.33 -4.92
C VAL A 77 4.49 6.40 -4.26
N PRO A 78 4.36 7.59 -4.87
CA PRO A 78 3.42 8.58 -4.39
C PRO A 78 1.98 8.08 -4.59
N LEU A 79 1.14 8.28 -3.58
CA LEU A 79 -0.30 8.05 -3.68
C LEU A 79 -0.93 9.12 -4.58
N PRO A 80 -1.97 8.77 -5.36
CA PRO A 80 -2.72 9.78 -6.09
C PRO A 80 -3.32 10.76 -5.08
N THR A 81 -2.89 12.02 -5.13
CA THR A 81 -3.57 13.08 -4.39
C THR A 81 -4.99 13.15 -4.94
N THR A 82 -5.99 12.96 -4.09
CA THR A 82 -7.39 13.27 -4.40
C THR A 82 -7.61 14.79 -4.53
N ASP A 83 -6.68 15.49 -5.20
CA ASP A 83 -6.84 16.86 -5.70
C ASP A 83 -7.50 16.77 -7.09
N GLY A 84 -8.66 16.14 -7.13
CA GLY A 84 -9.33 15.71 -8.36
C GLY A 84 -10.83 15.61 -8.20
N THR A 85 -11.43 16.45 -7.35
CA THR A 85 -12.79 16.91 -7.61
C THR A 85 -12.66 18.06 -8.61
N ASP A 86 -12.61 17.72 -9.89
CA ASP A 86 -12.87 18.68 -10.97
C ASP A 86 -14.31 19.22 -10.79
N PRO A 87 -14.52 20.51 -10.48
CA PRO A 87 -15.85 21.07 -10.59
C PRO A 87 -16.08 21.38 -12.08
N THR A 88 -16.88 20.54 -12.74
CA THR A 88 -17.43 20.81 -14.08
C THR A 88 -18.24 22.11 -14.11
#